data_AF-A0A1Z9X584-F1
#
_entry.id   AF-A0A1Z9X584-F1
#
_cell.length_a   1.000
_cell.length_b   1.000
_cell.length_c   1.000
_cell.angle_alpha   90.00
_cell.angle_beta   90.00
_cell.angle_gamma   90.00
#
_symmetry.space_group_name_H-M   'P 1'
#
loop_
_entity.id
_entity.type
_entity.pdbx_description
1 polymer ?
#
loop_
_entity_poly.entity_id
_entity_poly.type
_entity_poly.pdbx_seq_one_letter_code
_entity_poly.pdbx_strand_id
1 'polypeptide(L)'
;MKQQTLIALSAIVFSSSALANGGFEPTKKECVNVGKEIIRVSSEMNTASSGIQKSWLKRQLNALNTKRSSCNTEGFQGNRPELAKL
;
A
#
# COMPACT_ATOMS: atom_id res chain seq x y z
N MET A 1 43.76 1.79 -21.11
CA MET A 1 42.61 0.86 -21.05
C MET A 1 41.48 1.58 -20.32
N LYS A 2 40.40 1.91 -21.04
CA LYS A 2 39.26 2.68 -20.51
C LYS A 2 38.29 1.72 -19.82
N GLN A 3 38.24 1.74 -18.49
CA GLN A 3 37.30 0.94 -17.71
C GLN A 3 35.98 1.72 -17.59
N GLN A 4 35.04 1.42 -18.48
CA GLN A 4 33.67 1.94 -18.42
C GLN A 4 32.88 1.04 -17.47
N THR A 5 32.97 1.32 -16.17
CA THR A 5 32.11 0.69 -15.17
C THR A 5 30.75 1.40 -15.23
N LEU A 6 29.88 0.94 -16.11
CA LEU A 6 28.48 1.36 -16.16
C LEU A 6 27.77 0.81 -14.93
N ILE A 7 27.76 1.61 -13.85
CA ILE A 7 26.87 1.39 -12.72
C ILE A 7 25.46 1.70 -13.23
N ALA A 8 24.73 0.67 -13.61
CA ALA A 8 23.30 0.77 -13.86
C ALA A 8 22.63 1.12 -12.54
N LEU A 9 22.40 2.42 -12.30
CA LEU A 9 21.51 2.88 -11.24
C LEU A 9 20.11 2.36 -11.58
N SER A 10 19.75 1.23 -10.97
CA SER A 10 18.36 0.79 -10.87
C SER A 10 17.60 1.91 -10.17
N ALA A 11 16.92 2.73 -10.95
CA ALA A 11 15.98 3.73 -10.46
C ALA A 11 14.87 2.95 -9.74
N ILE A 12 15.01 2.79 -8.44
CA ILE A 12 13.90 2.36 -7.59
C ILE A 12 12.94 3.55 -7.60
N VAL A 13 12.01 3.53 -8.55
CA VAL A 13 10.84 4.41 -8.55
C VAL A 13 10.01 4.01 -7.35
N PHE A 14 10.37 4.60 -6.21
CA PHE A 14 9.53 4.58 -5.02
C PHE A 14 8.31 5.43 -5.37
N SER A 15 7.26 4.80 -5.88
CA SER A 15 5.94 5.41 -6.02
C SER A 15 5.38 5.66 -4.62
N SER A 16 5.88 6.69 -3.94
CA SER A 16 5.26 7.27 -2.76
C SER A 16 4.02 8.03 -3.19
N SER A 17 2.95 7.29 -3.47
CA SER A 17 1.62 7.83 -3.69
C SER A 17 1.09 8.39 -2.37
N ALA A 18 1.12 9.73 -2.27
CA ALA A 18 0.38 10.56 -1.33
C ALA A 18 0.67 10.34 0.16
N LEU A 19 1.72 11.04 0.63
CA LEU A 19 1.83 11.53 1.99
C LEU A 19 2.00 13.07 1.94
N ALA A 20 0.99 13.77 1.45
CA ALA A 20 1.01 15.23 1.44
C ALA A 20 -0.42 15.75 1.67
N ASN A 21 -0.76 16.04 2.92
CA ASN A 21 -1.84 16.93 3.40
C ASN A 21 -3.25 16.86 2.79
N GLY A 22 -3.53 15.96 1.85
CA GLY A 22 -4.87 15.59 1.42
C GLY A 22 -5.33 14.43 2.29
N GLY A 23 -6.30 14.69 3.17
CA GLY A 23 -6.94 13.65 3.95
C GLY A 23 -7.38 12.50 3.05
N PHE A 24 -7.11 11.27 3.46
CA PHE A 24 -7.64 10.10 2.77
C PHE A 24 -9.17 10.12 2.91
N GLU A 25 -9.87 10.32 1.80
CA GLU A 25 -11.33 10.24 1.76
C GLU A 25 -11.76 8.81 1.42
N PRO A 26 -12.43 8.09 2.34
CA PRO A 26 -12.73 6.67 2.21
C PRO A 26 -13.92 6.42 1.27
N THR A 27 -13.74 6.63 -0.03
CA THR A 27 -14.73 6.25 -1.04
C THR A 27 -14.62 4.77 -1.40
N LYS A 28 -15.69 4.16 -1.96
CA LYS A 28 -15.68 2.76 -2.41
C LYS A 28 -14.49 2.44 -3.33
N LYS A 29 -14.19 3.33 -4.28
CA LYS A 29 -13.08 3.15 -5.24
C LYS A 29 -11.73 3.18 -4.53
N GLU A 30 -11.54 4.15 -3.64
CA GLU A 30 -10.30 4.31 -2.88
C GLU A 30 -10.07 3.12 -1.94
N CYS A 31 -11.11 2.63 -1.28
CA CYS A 31 -11.02 1.45 -0.41
C CYS A 31 -10.68 0.16 -1.16
N VAL A 32 -11.22 -0.02 -2.36
CA VAL A 32 -10.83 -1.14 -3.25
C VAL A 32 -9.36 -1.00 -3.68
N ASN A 33 -8.91 0.21 -4.02
CA ASN A 33 -7.52 0.47 -4.40
C ASN A 33 -6.56 0.22 -3.22
N VAL A 34 -6.90 0.66 -2.01
CA VAL A 34 -6.14 0.36 -0.79
C VAL A 34 -6.02 -1.15 -0.58
N GLY A 35 -7.10 -1.91 -0.80
CA GLY A 35 -7.06 -3.38 -0.72
C GLY A 35 -6.10 -4.02 -1.73
N LYS A 36 -6.14 -3.57 -2.99
CA LYS A 36 -5.20 -4.03 -4.04
C LYS A 36 -3.75 -3.70 -3.69
N GLU A 37 -3.52 -2.50 -3.18
CA GLU A 37 -2.17 -2.04 -2.83
C GLU A 37 -1.58 -2.81 -1.64
N ILE A 38 -2.41 -3.16 -0.65
CA ILE A 38 -2.00 -4.04 0.44
C ILE A 38 -1.50 -5.38 -0.09
N ILE A 39 -2.22 -5.99 -1.04
CA ILE A 39 -1.82 -7.27 -1.65
C ILE A 39 -0.50 -7.11 -2.41
N ARG A 40 -0.36 -6.04 -3.21
CA ARG A 40 0.86 -5.75 -3.98
C ARG A 40 2.07 -5.57 -3.06
N VAL A 41 1.98 -4.68 -2.08
CA VAL A 41 3.07 -4.37 -1.14
C VAL A 41 3.43 -5.59 -0.29
N SER A 42 2.44 -6.39 0.13
CA SER A 42 2.70 -7.64 0.86
C SER A 42 3.45 -8.65 0.00
N SER A 43 3.07 -8.79 -1.27
CA SER A 43 3.77 -9.65 -2.22
C SER A 43 5.21 -9.19 -2.43
N GLU A 44 5.42 -7.89 -2.64
CA GLU A 44 6.76 -7.31 -2.79
C GLU A 44 7.63 -7.50 -1.54
N MET A 45 7.03 -7.44 -0.35
CA MET A 45 7.73 -7.68 0.90
C MET A 45 8.17 -9.14 1.06
N ASN A 46 7.36 -10.09 0.58
CA ASN A 46 7.71 -11.50 0.58
C ASN A 46 8.85 -11.82 -0.41
N THR A 47 8.90 -11.13 -1.54
CA THR A 47 9.96 -11.32 -2.55
C THR A 47 11.22 -10.49 -2.28
N ALA A 48 11.14 -9.46 -1.43
CA ALA A 48 12.28 -8.62 -1.10
C ALA A 48 13.37 -9.42 -0.37
N SER A 49 14.63 -9.26 -0.77
CA SER A 49 15.79 -9.86 -0.10
C SER A 49 16.50 -8.87 0.82
N SER A 50 16.41 -7.56 0.55
CA SER A 50 17.06 -6.51 1.33
C SER A 50 16.25 -6.14 2.59
N GLY A 51 16.94 -6.07 3.73
CA GLY A 51 16.34 -5.63 5.01
C GLY A 51 15.84 -4.18 4.96
N ILE A 52 16.51 -3.30 4.21
CA ILE A 52 16.10 -1.91 4.03
C ILE A 52 14.79 -1.84 3.23
N GLN A 53 14.70 -2.60 2.14
CA GLN A 53 13.47 -2.69 1.34
C GLN A 53 12.30 -3.26 2.16
N LYS A 54 12.53 -4.33 2.93
CA LYS A 54 11.52 -4.90 3.83
C LYS A 54 11.03 -3.87 4.86
N SER A 55 11.95 -3.12 5.47
CA SER A 55 11.60 -2.09 6.46
C SER A 55 10.73 -0.99 5.84
N TRP A 56 11.06 -0.54 4.63
CA TRP A 56 10.27 0.45 3.90
C TRP A 56 8.90 -0.09 3.50
N LEU A 57 8.83 -1.30 2.94
CA LEU A 57 7.57 -1.95 2.57
C LEU A 57 6.66 -2.19 3.79
N LYS A 58 7.25 -2.53 4.94
CA LYS A 58 6.51 -2.64 6.21
C LYS A 58 5.88 -1.31 6.64
N ARG A 59 6.59 -0.19 6.50
CA ARG A 59 6.04 1.15 6.78
C ARG A 59 4.90 1.49 5.83
N GLN A 60 5.05 1.17 4.54
CA GLN A 60 3.98 1.35 3.56
C GLN A 60 2.75 0.51 3.90
N LEU A 61 2.95 -0.77 4.22
CA LEU A 61 1.88 -1.68 4.58
C LEU A 61 1.11 -1.18 5.81
N ASN A 62 1.81 -0.66 6.82
CA ASN A 62 1.18 -0.04 7.98
C ASN A 62 0.32 1.18 7.59
N ALA A 63 0.84 2.09 6.76
CA ALA A 63 0.08 3.25 6.30
C ALA A 63 -1.17 2.86 5.50
N LEU A 64 -1.07 1.84 4.65
CA LEU A 64 -2.21 1.30 3.90
C LEU A 64 -3.25 0.63 4.81
N ASN A 65 -2.80 -0.08 5.85
CA ASN A 65 -3.70 -0.66 6.85
C ASN A 65 -4.45 0.42 7.65
N THR A 66 -3.81 1.55 7.96
CA THR A 66 -4.51 2.71 8.54
C THR A 66 -5.57 3.28 7.59
N LYS A 67 -5.27 3.41 6.29
CA LYS A 67 -6.28 3.81 5.28
C LYS A 67 -7.42 2.79 5.20
N ARG A 68 -7.11 1.49 5.26
CA ARG A 68 -8.10 0.41 5.30
C ARG A 68 -8.99 0.46 6.53
N SER A 69 -8.47 0.83 7.70
CA SER A 69 -9.32 1.01 8.88
C SER A 69 -10.32 2.15 8.70
N SER A 70 -9.92 3.26 8.07
CA SER A 70 -10.84 4.35 7.75
C SER A 70 -11.95 3.92 6.78
N CYS A 71 -11.67 3.01 5.84
CA CYS A 71 -12.69 2.42 4.99
C CYS A 71 -13.78 1.66 5.78
N ASN A 72 -13.39 0.89 6.78
CA ASN A 72 -14.35 0.12 7.59
C ASN A 72 -15.19 1.02 8.51
N THR A 73 -14.60 2.11 9.01
CA THR A 73 -15.24 3.04 9.97
C THR A 73 -16.18 4.04 9.29
N GLU A 74 -15.79 4.60 8.14
CA GLU A 74 -16.41 5.81 7.58
C GLU A 74 -17.34 5.57 6.37
N GLY A 75 -17.53 4.33 5.88
CA GLY A 75 -18.46 4.14 4.75
C GLY A 75 -18.44 2.81 4.02
N PHE A 76 -17.51 1.91 4.30
CA PHE A 76 -17.54 0.54 3.80
C PHE A 76 -17.97 -0.42 4.92
N GLN A 77 -19.21 -0.25 5.40
CA GLN A 77 -19.98 -1.43 5.78
C GLN A 77 -20.29 -2.18 4.48
N GLY A 78 -19.29 -2.89 3.95
CA GLY A 78 -19.50 -3.82 2.85
C GLY A 78 -20.62 -4.74 3.30
N ASN A 79 -21.74 -4.74 2.57
CA ASN A 79 -22.92 -5.58 2.77
C ASN A 79 -22.68 -6.63 3.86
N ARG A 80 -23.01 -6.30 5.12
CA ARG A 80 -23.34 -7.36 6.05
C ARG A 80 -24.59 -7.96 5.44
N PRO A 81 -24.58 -9.22 4.96
CA PRO A 81 -25.84 -9.85 4.63
C PRO A 81 -26.67 -9.74 5.89
N GLU A 82 -27.84 -9.13 5.74
CA GLU A 82 -28.92 -9.03 6.70
C GLU A 82 -28.68 -9.84 7.97
N LEU A 83 -28.36 -9.14 9.05
CA LEU A 83 -28.95 -9.53 10.33
C LEU A 83 -30.41 -9.08 10.27
N ALA A 84 -31.18 -9.67 9.34
CA ALA A 84 -32.61 -9.88 9.49
C ALA A 84 -32.74 -10.85 10.67
N LYS A 85 -32.54 -10.31 11.87
CA LYS A 85 -32.89 -10.97 13.10
C LYS A 85 -34.17 -10.31 13.59
N LEU A 86 -35.23 -11.10 13.36
CA LEU A 86 -36.43 -11.27 14.18
C LEU A 86 -37.46 -10.15 14.10
#